data_AF-A0ABD1H845-F1
#
_entry.id   AF-A0ABD1H845-F1
#
_cell.length_a   1.000
_cell.length_b   1.000
_cell.length_c   1.000
_cell.angle_alpha   90.00
_cell.angle_beta   90.00
_cell.angle_gamma   90.00
#
_symmetry.space_group_name_H-M   'P 1'
#
loop_
_entity.id
_entity.type
_entity.pdbx_description
1 polymer ?
#
loop_
_entity_poly.entity_id
_entity_poly.type
_entity_poly.pdbx_seq_one_letter_code
_entity_poly.pdbx_strand_id
1 'polypeptide(L)'
;MASALMPHFPLLKFHTRRAKVTQRSAVSPRTAARMEESSPSAAATTTQDTVVQYVVLRRDLIDTWPLGSVVTQGCHASVAAIWTHKDDPDTLSYCSPPNLDSMHKVTLEVKGETQLLNLSEKLKAGGVAHKLWIEQPENFATCLATKPCLKSSVSSFFKKLKLCK
;
A
#
# COMPACT_ATOMS: atom_id res chain seq x y z
N MET A 1 -3.77 38.64 11.76
CA MET A 1 -4.87 38.25 12.66
C MET A 1 -6.16 38.19 11.84
N ALA A 2 -6.51 37.04 11.28
CA ALA A 2 -7.79 36.82 10.62
C ALA A 2 -8.29 35.44 11.03
N SER A 3 -9.30 35.43 11.89
CA SER A 3 -9.95 34.24 12.46
C SER A 3 -11.05 33.78 11.51
N ALA A 4 -10.98 32.55 11.02
CA ALA A 4 -12.03 31.95 10.22
C ALA A 4 -12.90 31.05 11.11
N LEU A 5 -14.17 31.43 11.26
CA LEU A 5 -15.23 30.61 11.86
C LEU A 5 -15.45 29.35 11.02
N MET A 6 -15.41 28.17 11.65
CA MET A 6 -15.92 26.93 11.07
C MET A 6 -17.36 26.68 11.54
N PRO A 7 -18.29 26.27 10.66
CA PRO A 7 -19.63 25.86 11.07
C PRO A 7 -19.64 24.44 11.62
N HIS A 8 -20.30 24.25 12.76
CA HIS A 8 -20.53 22.95 13.39
C HIS A 8 -21.65 22.18 12.65
N PHE A 9 -21.33 20.99 12.13
CA PHE A 9 -22.33 20.02 11.67
C PHE A 9 -22.65 19.01 12.79
N PRO A 10 -23.93 18.70 13.07
CA PRO A 10 -24.29 17.70 14.08
C PRO A 10 -24.16 16.27 13.54
N LEU A 11 -23.60 15.38 14.36
CA LEU A 11 -23.50 13.94 14.09
C LEU A 11 -24.89 13.27 14.13
N LEU A 12 -25.31 12.69 13.00
CA LEU A 12 -26.40 11.72 12.94
C LEU A 12 -25.92 10.34 13.44
N LYS A 13 -26.54 9.84 14.51
CA LYS A 13 -26.29 8.50 15.07
C LYS A 13 -27.12 7.46 14.32
N PHE A 14 -26.48 6.65 13.48
CA PHE A 14 -27.12 5.48 12.87
C PHE A 14 -27.22 4.33 13.89
N HIS A 15 -28.45 3.88 14.15
CA HIS A 15 -28.73 2.68 14.94
C HIS A 15 -28.80 1.47 14.01
N THR A 16 -27.78 0.62 14.03
CA THR A 16 -27.84 -0.71 13.37
C THR A 16 -28.47 -1.74 14.30
N ARG A 17 -29.69 -2.20 13.97
CA ARG A 17 -30.30 -3.39 14.59
C ARG A 17 -29.65 -4.65 14.03
N ARG A 18 -29.05 -5.47 14.91
CA ARG A 18 -28.47 -6.77 14.59
C ARG A 18 -29.55 -7.86 14.70
N ALA A 19 -29.89 -8.51 13.59
CA ALA A 19 -30.76 -9.69 13.59
C ALA A 19 -29.96 -10.94 14.03
N LYS A 20 -30.58 -11.77 14.87
CA LYS A 20 -30.01 -12.98 15.48
C LYS A 20 -30.52 -14.19 14.70
N VAL A 21 -29.64 -14.92 14.02
CA VAL A 21 -29.97 -16.21 13.39
C VAL A 21 -29.44 -17.34 14.28
N THR A 22 -30.34 -18.26 14.59
CA THR A 22 -30.12 -19.45 15.43
C THR A 22 -30.40 -20.68 14.59
N GLN A 23 -29.74 -21.79 14.94
CA GLN A 23 -30.02 -23.22 14.67
C GLN A 23 -28.98 -23.89 13.76
N ARG A 24 -28.60 -25.16 13.92
CA ARG A 24 -28.68 -26.19 14.98
C ARG A 24 -27.74 -27.32 14.49
N SER A 25 -27.10 -28.04 15.40
CA SER A 25 -26.24 -29.20 15.14
C SER A 25 -27.02 -30.46 14.73
N ALA A 26 -26.43 -31.30 13.86
CA ALA A 26 -26.54 -32.78 13.82
C ALA A 26 -25.46 -33.33 12.86
N VAL A 27 -24.38 -33.95 13.36
CA VAL A 27 -24.14 -35.42 13.54
C VAL A 27 -24.01 -36.21 12.22
N SER A 28 -22.79 -36.74 12.00
CA SER A 28 -22.36 -37.67 10.94
C SER A 28 -23.00 -39.05 11.02
N PRO A 29 -22.85 -39.84 9.94
CA PRO A 29 -22.12 -41.10 10.12
C PRO A 29 -21.01 -41.36 9.08
N ARG A 30 -20.10 -42.22 9.52
CA ARG A 30 -18.92 -42.75 8.84
C ARG A 30 -19.29 -43.57 7.59
N THR A 31 -18.44 -43.50 6.58
CA THR A 31 -18.25 -44.60 5.65
C THR A 31 -16.77 -44.67 5.27
N ALA A 32 -16.17 -45.84 5.49
CA ALA A 32 -14.79 -46.13 5.17
C ALA A 32 -14.64 -46.48 3.69
N ALA A 33 -13.68 -45.88 2.99
CA ALA A 33 -13.13 -46.44 1.77
C ALA A 33 -11.75 -45.84 1.45
N ARG A 34 -10.81 -46.77 1.26
CA ARG A 34 -9.70 -46.75 0.29
C ARG A 34 -8.51 -45.82 0.57
N MET A 35 -7.40 -46.46 0.95
CA MET A 35 -6.06 -45.89 0.90
C MET A 35 -5.66 -45.69 -0.56
N GLU A 36 -5.34 -44.46 -0.91
CA GLU A 36 -4.67 -44.10 -2.16
C GLU A 36 -3.36 -43.40 -1.79
N GLU A 37 -2.30 -43.87 -2.43
CA GLU A 37 -0.90 -43.64 -2.12
C GLU A 37 -0.48 -42.22 -2.49
N SER A 38 -0.14 -41.41 -1.48
CA SER A 38 0.25 -40.02 -1.65
C SER A 38 1.73 -39.91 -2.03
N SER A 39 1.98 -39.59 -3.30
CA SER A 39 3.27 -39.03 -3.73
C SER A 39 3.50 -37.69 -3.01
N PRO A 40 4.70 -37.37 -2.52
CA PRO A 40 4.95 -36.07 -1.91
C PRO A 40 5.02 -35.02 -3.02
N SER A 41 3.87 -34.43 -3.36
CA SER A 41 3.82 -33.16 -4.06
C SER A 41 4.54 -32.15 -3.18
N ALA A 42 5.72 -31.72 -3.62
CA ALA A 42 6.48 -30.63 -3.01
C ALA A 42 5.49 -29.51 -2.68
N ALA A 43 5.34 -29.21 -1.40
CA ALA A 43 4.50 -28.13 -0.92
C ALA A 43 5.08 -26.82 -1.49
N ALA A 44 4.58 -26.43 -2.65
CA ALA A 44 4.72 -25.07 -3.14
C ALA A 44 4.18 -24.20 -2.01
N THR A 45 5.07 -23.50 -1.32
CA THR A 45 4.67 -22.52 -0.33
C THR A 45 3.99 -21.42 -1.13
N THR A 46 2.67 -21.49 -1.25
CA THR A 46 1.84 -20.46 -1.88
C THR A 46 1.95 -19.23 -1.00
N THR A 47 3.04 -18.48 -1.19
CA THR A 47 3.24 -17.20 -0.53
C THR A 47 2.14 -16.31 -1.07
N GLN A 48 1.13 -16.01 -0.26
CA GLN A 48 0.01 -15.19 -0.70
C GLN A 48 0.55 -13.86 -1.21
N ASP A 49 0.27 -13.57 -2.48
CA ASP A 49 0.73 -12.35 -3.12
C ASP A 49 0.05 -11.16 -2.45
N THR A 50 0.86 -10.35 -1.78
CA THR A 50 0.38 -9.29 -0.91
C THR A 50 0.33 -7.97 -1.67
N VAL A 51 -0.75 -7.20 -1.50
CA VAL A 51 -0.82 -5.83 -2.01
C VAL A 51 0.08 -4.93 -1.17
N VAL A 52 0.96 -4.18 -1.82
CA VAL A 52 1.96 -3.32 -1.18
C VAL A 52 1.96 -1.94 -1.84
N GLN A 53 2.26 -0.92 -1.04
CA GLN A 53 2.67 0.38 -1.56
C GLN A 53 4.16 0.58 -1.29
N TYR A 54 4.93 0.86 -2.35
CA TYR A 54 6.33 1.27 -2.21
C TYR A 54 6.39 2.79 -2.08
N VAL A 55 7.16 3.27 -1.11
CA VAL A 55 7.49 4.69 -0.93
C VAL A 55 9.01 4.81 -1.03
N VAL A 56 9.51 5.69 -1.87
CA VAL A 56 10.94 5.88 -2.10
C VAL A 56 11.33 7.31 -1.73
N LEU A 57 12.23 7.41 -0.77
CA LEU A 57 12.75 8.66 -0.24
C LEU A 57 14.18 8.92 -0.72
N ARG A 58 14.56 10.17 -0.69
CA ARG A 58 15.88 10.66 -1.05
C ARG A 58 16.79 10.72 0.18
N ARG A 59 17.90 9.97 0.18
CA ARG A 59 18.86 9.94 1.29
C ARG A 59 19.53 11.30 1.50
N ASP A 60 19.90 11.99 0.41
CA ASP A 60 20.45 13.35 0.48
C ASP A 60 19.52 14.36 1.16
N LEU A 61 18.19 14.22 0.99
CA LEU A 61 17.22 15.04 1.73
C LEU A 61 17.09 14.59 3.18
N ILE A 62 17.07 13.28 3.47
CA ILE A 62 17.05 12.78 4.86
C ILE A 62 18.23 13.32 5.67
N ASP A 63 19.40 13.42 5.05
CA ASP A 63 20.62 13.86 5.73
C ASP A 63 20.66 15.39 5.96
N THR A 64 19.86 16.17 5.24
CA THR A 64 19.92 17.64 5.24
C THR A 64 18.63 18.33 5.69
N TRP A 65 17.50 17.64 5.67
CA TRP A 65 16.19 18.20 6.01
C TRP A 65 15.73 17.77 7.41
N PRO A 66 14.86 18.56 8.06
CA PRO A 66 14.15 18.08 9.24
C PRO A 66 13.40 16.78 8.91
N LEU A 67 13.51 15.77 9.79
CA LEU A 67 12.86 14.47 9.60
C LEU A 67 11.35 14.61 9.31
N GLY A 68 10.68 15.51 10.03
CA GLY A 68 9.25 15.77 9.82
C GLY A 68 8.92 16.21 8.39
N SER A 69 9.76 17.04 7.78
CA SER A 69 9.57 17.47 6.38
C SER A 69 9.63 16.27 5.44
N VAL A 70 10.64 15.41 5.59
CA VAL A 70 10.78 14.21 4.74
C VAL A 70 9.61 13.23 4.92
N VAL A 71 9.14 13.04 6.16
CA VAL A 71 7.95 12.24 6.45
C VAL A 71 6.73 12.80 5.71
N THR A 72 6.52 14.11 5.77
CA THR A 72 5.41 14.78 5.09
C THR A 72 5.47 14.57 3.57
N GLN A 73 6.67 14.62 2.96
CA GLN A 73 6.85 14.30 1.54
C GLN A 73 6.34 12.88 1.21
N GLY A 74 6.78 11.88 1.96
CA GLY A 74 6.33 10.50 1.78
C GLY A 74 4.81 10.33 1.92
N CYS A 75 4.20 11.02 2.89
CA CYS A 75 2.76 11.06 3.08
C CYS A 75 2.03 11.66 1.87
N HIS A 76 2.50 12.81 1.37
CA HIS A 76 1.93 13.47 0.20
C HIS A 76 1.95 12.57 -1.04
N ALA A 77 3.11 11.98 -1.34
CA ALA A 77 3.23 11.05 -2.48
C ALA A 77 2.28 9.86 -2.32
N SER A 78 2.22 9.26 -1.13
CA SER A 78 1.41 8.07 -0.86
C SER A 78 -0.08 8.34 -1.05
N VAL A 79 -0.59 9.42 -0.45
CA VAL A 79 -2.00 9.81 -0.55
C VAL A 79 -2.35 10.19 -1.99
N ALA A 80 -1.49 10.95 -2.66
CA ALA A 80 -1.73 11.33 -4.05
C ALA A 80 -1.74 10.12 -4.99
N ALA A 81 -0.84 9.15 -4.80
CA ALA A 81 -0.82 7.91 -5.58
C ALA A 81 -2.11 7.09 -5.39
N ILE A 82 -2.56 6.94 -4.13
CA ILE A 82 -3.82 6.25 -3.80
C ILE A 82 -5.01 6.98 -4.42
N TRP A 83 -5.14 8.29 -4.20
CA TRP A 83 -6.29 9.05 -4.67
C TRP A 83 -6.41 9.05 -6.20
N THR A 84 -5.28 9.19 -6.90
CA THR A 84 -5.23 9.18 -8.37
C THR A 84 -5.70 7.83 -8.93
N HIS A 85 -5.54 6.74 -8.18
CA HIS A 85 -5.86 5.37 -8.60
C HIS A 85 -6.89 4.71 -7.66
N LYS A 86 -7.78 5.51 -7.06
CA LYS A 86 -8.73 5.05 -6.04
C LYS A 86 -9.71 3.98 -6.54
N ASP A 87 -9.93 3.93 -7.85
CA ASP A 87 -10.87 3.00 -8.51
C ASP A 87 -10.17 1.73 -9.03
N ASP A 88 -8.84 1.63 -8.87
CA ASP A 88 -8.08 0.43 -9.25
C ASP A 88 -8.38 -0.74 -8.27
N PRO A 89 -8.53 -1.99 -8.75
CA PRO A 89 -8.87 -3.13 -7.91
C PRO A 89 -7.91 -3.38 -6.75
N ASP A 90 -6.60 -3.19 -6.97
CA ASP A 90 -5.60 -3.38 -5.92
C ASP A 90 -5.71 -2.26 -4.87
N THR A 91 -5.93 -1.02 -5.31
CA THR A 91 -6.13 0.13 -4.41
C THR A 91 -7.39 -0.02 -3.58
N LEU A 92 -8.51 -0.44 -4.19
CA LEU A 92 -9.76 -0.72 -3.50
C LEU A 92 -9.59 -1.83 -2.46
N SER A 93 -8.91 -2.93 -2.83
CA SER A 93 -8.58 -4.01 -1.91
C SER A 93 -7.72 -3.52 -0.75
N TYR A 94 -6.68 -2.74 -1.05
CA TYR A 94 -5.76 -2.15 -0.06
C TYR A 94 -6.46 -1.24 0.95
N CYS A 95 -7.42 -0.43 0.49
CA CYS A 95 -8.19 0.50 1.32
C CYS A 95 -9.52 -0.08 1.84
N SER A 96 -9.76 -1.39 1.65
CA SER A 96 -11.00 -2.01 2.08
C SER A 96 -11.09 -2.13 3.62
N PRO A 97 -12.30 -2.19 4.22
CA PRO A 97 -12.46 -2.35 5.66
C PRO A 97 -11.64 -3.48 6.31
N PRO A 98 -11.54 -4.70 5.73
CA PRO A 98 -10.72 -5.76 6.34
C PRO A 98 -9.20 -5.51 6.24
N ASN A 99 -8.75 -4.65 5.33
CA ASN A 99 -7.33 -4.42 5.05
C ASN A 99 -6.80 -3.07 5.58
N LEU A 100 -7.67 -2.18 6.03
CA LEU A 100 -7.29 -0.83 6.46
C LEU A 100 -6.23 -0.83 7.57
N ASP A 101 -6.38 -1.72 8.55
CA ASP A 101 -5.46 -1.88 9.68
C ASP A 101 -4.26 -2.80 9.37
N SER A 102 -4.22 -3.43 8.19
CA SER A 102 -3.16 -4.35 7.76
C SER A 102 -2.45 -3.91 6.47
N MET A 103 -2.63 -2.64 6.09
CA MET A 103 -1.97 -2.02 4.94
C MET A 103 -0.45 -2.19 4.97
N HIS A 104 0.12 -2.86 3.97
CA HIS A 104 1.55 -3.04 3.85
C HIS A 104 2.20 -1.88 3.08
N LYS A 105 3.23 -1.27 3.66
CA LYS A 105 4.07 -0.23 3.02
C LYS A 105 5.54 -0.59 3.15
N VAL A 106 6.30 -0.38 2.09
CA VAL A 106 7.75 -0.59 2.09
C VAL A 106 8.43 0.72 1.75
N THR A 107 9.17 1.27 2.71
CA THR A 107 9.92 2.51 2.54
C THR A 107 11.36 2.20 2.12
N LEU A 108 11.74 2.64 0.94
CA LEU A 108 13.07 2.46 0.35
C LEU A 108 13.75 3.80 0.13
N GLU A 109 15.03 3.75 -0.19
CA GLU A 109 15.83 4.95 -0.45
C GLU A 109 16.57 4.91 -1.78
N VAL A 110 16.80 6.10 -2.32
CA VAL A 110 17.74 6.39 -3.40
C VAL A 110 18.73 7.46 -2.94
N LYS A 111 19.89 7.55 -3.58
CA LYS A 111 20.93 8.51 -3.15
C LYS A 111 20.55 9.97 -3.36
N GLY A 112 19.74 10.27 -4.38
CA GLY A 112 19.37 11.64 -4.73
C GLY A 112 18.44 11.71 -5.94
N GLU A 113 18.18 12.92 -6.40
CA GLU A 113 17.14 13.22 -7.39
C GLU A 113 17.28 12.46 -8.69
N THR A 114 18.49 12.39 -9.26
CA THR A 114 18.73 11.70 -10.53
C THR A 114 18.32 10.22 -10.46
N GLN A 115 18.57 9.55 -9.33
CA GLN A 115 18.15 8.16 -9.15
C GLN A 115 16.63 8.03 -8.99
N LEU A 116 15.99 9.00 -8.33
CA LEU A 116 14.54 9.05 -8.18
C LEU A 116 13.84 9.22 -9.53
N LEU A 117 14.32 10.16 -10.36
CA LEU A 117 13.81 10.39 -11.71
C LEU A 117 14.01 9.15 -12.60
N ASN A 118 15.21 8.56 -12.58
CA ASN A 118 15.48 7.32 -13.31
C ASN A 118 14.57 6.16 -12.88
N LEU A 119 14.23 6.07 -11.59
CA LEU A 119 13.25 5.10 -11.10
C LEU A 119 11.85 5.40 -11.64
N SER A 120 11.42 6.66 -11.60
CA SER A 120 10.12 7.09 -12.14
C SER A 120 9.96 6.70 -13.61
N GLU A 121 10.96 6.98 -14.44
CA GLU A 121 10.93 6.61 -15.86
C GLU A 121 10.93 5.10 -16.07
N LYS A 122 11.68 4.33 -15.27
CA LYS A 122 11.63 2.85 -15.32
C LYS A 122 10.26 2.29 -14.95
N LEU A 123 9.64 2.83 -13.91
CA LEU A 123 8.31 2.42 -13.47
C LEU A 123 7.27 2.77 -14.55
N LYS A 124 7.36 3.97 -15.15
CA LYS A 124 6.51 4.40 -16.26
C LYS A 124 6.64 3.48 -17.47
N ALA A 125 7.87 3.16 -17.89
CA ALA A 125 8.15 2.23 -18.98
C ALA A 125 7.64 0.81 -18.68
N GLY A 126 7.66 0.42 -17.40
CA GLY A 126 7.12 -0.86 -16.92
C GLY A 126 5.61 -0.87 -16.67
N GLY A 127 4.88 0.20 -16.97
CA GLY A 127 3.44 0.29 -16.72
C GLY A 127 3.06 0.34 -15.23
N VAL A 128 4.00 0.64 -14.34
CA VAL A 128 3.76 0.73 -12.90
C VAL A 128 3.28 2.13 -12.55
N ALA A 129 1.99 2.24 -12.25
CA ALA A 129 1.36 3.47 -11.79
C ALA A 129 1.98 3.97 -10.47
N HIS A 130 2.42 5.23 -10.47
CA HIS A 130 3.07 5.87 -9.33
C HIS A 130 2.90 7.39 -9.36
N LYS A 131 3.12 8.03 -8.22
CA LYS A 131 3.24 9.47 -8.07
C LYS A 131 4.70 9.83 -7.81
N LEU A 132 5.28 10.64 -8.68
CA LEU A 132 6.46 11.44 -8.38
C LEU A 132 6.00 12.74 -7.71
N TRP A 133 6.46 13.01 -6.49
CA TRP A 133 6.14 14.24 -5.78
C TRP A 133 7.21 15.30 -6.06
N ILE A 134 6.74 16.46 -6.50
CA ILE A 134 7.56 17.63 -6.83
C ILE A 134 7.24 18.68 -5.79
N GLU A 135 8.24 19.10 -5.03
CA GLU A 135 8.07 20.14 -4.01
C GLU A 135 7.95 21.52 -4.66
N GLN A 136 7.12 22.38 -4.09
CA GLN A 136 6.94 23.77 -4.50
C GLN A 136 7.33 24.70 -3.36
N PRO A 137 7.90 25.88 -3.65
CA PRO A 137 8.12 26.48 -4.98
C PRO A 137 9.41 26.04 -5.70
N GLU A 138 10.28 25.26 -5.07
CA GLU A 138 11.62 24.94 -5.58
C GLU A 138 11.62 24.01 -6.81
N ASN A 139 10.50 23.33 -7.07
CA ASN A 139 10.21 22.55 -8.27
C ASN A 139 11.19 21.40 -8.55
N PHE A 140 11.50 20.61 -7.51
CA PHE A 140 12.37 19.44 -7.63
C PHE A 140 11.72 18.19 -7.01
N ALA A 141 12.14 17.00 -7.45
CA ALA A 141 11.53 15.75 -7.01
C ALA A 141 12.05 15.30 -5.64
N THR A 142 11.16 15.19 -4.65
CA THR A 142 11.55 14.83 -3.27
C THR A 142 11.34 13.35 -2.95
N CYS A 143 10.26 12.76 -3.45
CA CYS A 143 9.90 11.38 -3.16
C CYS A 143 9.00 10.78 -4.24
N LEU A 144 8.81 9.47 -4.18
CA LEU A 144 7.96 8.71 -5.08
C LEU A 144 7.12 7.71 -4.28
N ALA A 145 5.86 7.50 -4.66
CA ALA A 145 5.06 6.40 -4.14
C ALA A 145 4.32 5.68 -5.27
N THR A 146 4.28 4.35 -5.25
CA THR A 146 3.42 3.59 -6.17
C THR A 146 1.96 3.72 -5.77
N LYS A 147 1.02 3.43 -6.68
CA LYS A 147 -0.29 2.96 -6.20
C LYS A 147 -0.11 1.65 -5.40
N PRO A 148 -1.04 1.28 -4.53
CA PRO A 148 -1.10 -0.09 -4.04
C PRO A 148 -1.18 -1.08 -5.21
N CYS A 149 -0.34 -2.11 -5.17
CA CYS A 149 -0.25 -3.12 -6.23
C CYS A 149 0.28 -4.44 -5.70
N LEU A 150 0.04 -5.53 -6.43
CA LEU A 150 0.57 -6.84 -6.11
C LEU A 150 2.11 -6.84 -6.07
N LYS A 151 2.68 -7.31 -4.95
CA LYS A 151 4.13 -7.33 -4.74
C LYS A 151 4.85 -8.16 -5.80
N SER A 152 4.28 -9.29 -6.23
CA SER A 152 4.88 -10.12 -7.28
C SER A 152 5.10 -9.35 -8.58
N SER A 153 4.19 -8.43 -8.90
CA SER A 153 4.17 -7.69 -10.17
C SER A 153 5.19 -6.55 -10.22
N VAL A 154 5.49 -5.94 -9.08
CA VAL A 154 6.32 -4.72 -9.04
C VAL A 154 7.66 -4.89 -8.31
N SER A 155 7.84 -5.94 -7.52
CA SER A 155 9.02 -6.08 -6.65
C SER A 155 10.35 -6.05 -7.41
N SER A 156 10.39 -6.53 -8.66
CA SER A 156 11.58 -6.55 -9.53
C SER A 156 12.20 -5.17 -9.75
N PHE A 157 11.39 -4.11 -9.82
CA PHE A 157 11.86 -2.72 -10.00
C PHE A 157 12.61 -2.19 -8.77
N PHE A 158 12.32 -2.75 -7.59
CA PHE A 158 12.80 -2.25 -6.31
C PHE A 158 13.91 -3.10 -5.68
N LYS A 159 14.22 -4.29 -6.22
CA LYS A 159 15.19 -5.26 -5.64
C LYS A 159 16.57 -4.68 -5.34
N LYS A 160 17.01 -3.66 -6.07
CA LYS A 160 18.35 -3.05 -5.93
C LYS A 160 18.38 -1.86 -4.96
N LEU A 161 17.21 -1.41 -4.49
CA LEU A 161 17.12 -0.31 -3.54
C LEU A 161 17.25 -0.84 -2.12
N LYS A 162 17.74 0.01 -1.22
CA LYS A 162 17.89 -0.32 0.20
C LYS A 162 16.64 0.10 0.96
N LEU A 163 16.38 -0.58 2.06
CA LEU A 163 15.39 -0.13 3.04
C LEU A 163 15.84 1.22 3.61
N CYS A 164 14.94 2.19 3.65
CA CYS A 164 15.20 3.48 4.26
C CYS A 164 15.33 3.31 5.78
N LYS A 165 16.49 3.66 6.34
CA LYS A 165 16.80 3.58 7.77
C LYS A 165 16.84 4.94 8.43
#